data_AF-B8ESA1-F1
#
_entry.id   AF-B8ESA1-F1
#
_cell.length_a   1.000
_cell.length_b   1.000
_cell.length_c   1.000
_cell.angle_alpha   90.00
_cell.angle_beta   90.00
_cell.angle_gamma   90.00
#
_symmetry.space_group_name_H-M   'P 1'
#
loop_
_entity.id
_entity.type
_entity.pdbx_description
1 polymer ?
#
loop_
_entity_poly.entity_id
_entity_poly.type
_entity_poly.pdbx_seq_one_letter_code
_entity_poly.pdbx_strand_id
1 'polypeptide(L)'
;MYVHYRVPVAVTHKLPIIMVHGSGLTGMSWETTPDGREGWATYFTRHGFKVYVVDFPGRGRAGFNVTPINQAKFTQDVSGQPSLSRTGLESAWIAFRMGPSDFVPFPGVQAPEATATGLNEEIAEQFSAQGVPNGESTLDPVSSVTVPASIDALLDKIGPSILMVHSQAGTFADNAVAGRPGLVKMMIHVESNCGALSAAAIAAYKQVPNVLYIHGDNVVGNPASTGQPRLTLCTAAQTAINAAGGRATLNRNRF
;
A
#
# COMPACT_ATOMS: atom_id res chain seq x y z
N MET A 1 10.99 9.79 -5.24
CA MET A 1 10.01 9.55 -4.15
C MET A 1 9.92 10.81 -3.30
N TYR A 2 8.71 11.23 -2.96
CA TYR A 2 8.47 12.28 -1.99
C TYR A 2 8.35 11.65 -0.60
N VAL A 3 8.87 12.32 0.43
CA VAL A 3 8.86 11.83 1.81
C VAL A 3 8.47 12.96 2.76
N HIS A 4 7.37 12.79 3.47
CA HIS A 4 6.98 13.62 4.61
C HIS A 4 7.34 12.88 5.89
N TYR A 5 8.10 13.50 6.79
CA TYR A 5 8.51 12.86 8.04
C TYR A 5 8.07 13.65 9.27
N ARG A 6 7.73 12.90 10.34
CA ARG A 6 7.36 13.43 11.65
C ARG A 6 8.25 12.79 12.70
N VAL A 7 8.88 13.60 13.55
CA VAL A 7 9.70 13.15 14.68
C VAL A 7 9.07 13.70 15.96
N PRO A 8 8.58 12.86 16.88
CA PRO A 8 8.05 13.33 18.15
C PRO A 8 9.17 13.85 19.05
N VAL A 9 8.83 14.75 19.97
CA VAL A 9 9.78 15.28 20.96
C VAL A 9 10.37 14.15 21.81
N ALA A 10 9.53 13.21 22.25
CA ALA A 10 9.94 12.01 22.94
C ALA A 10 9.92 10.81 21.97
N VAL A 11 11.10 10.40 21.50
CA VAL A 11 11.27 9.18 20.69
C VAL A 11 11.48 7.99 21.62
N THR A 12 10.46 7.15 21.77
CA THR A 12 10.49 5.94 22.61
C THR A 12 10.81 4.68 21.79
N HIS A 13 10.69 4.73 20.47
CA HIS A 13 10.99 3.63 19.57
C HIS A 13 12.19 3.94 18.67
N LYS A 14 13.19 3.05 18.69
CA LYS A 14 14.45 3.23 17.93
C LYS A 14 14.24 3.19 16.42
N LEU A 15 13.42 2.26 15.96
CA LEU A 15 13.15 2.03 14.54
C LEU A 15 12.06 2.99 14.04
N PRO A 16 12.30 3.75 12.94
CA PRO A 16 11.25 4.51 12.29
C PRO A 16 10.27 3.60 11.53
N ILE A 17 9.07 4.11 11.25
CA ILE A 17 8.08 3.46 10.38
C ILE A 17 8.06 4.20 9.04
N ILE A 18 8.28 3.47 7.95
CA ILE A 18 8.03 3.94 6.58
C ILE A 18 6.67 3.41 6.14
N MET A 19 5.76 4.30 5.77
CA MET A 19 4.39 3.98 5.35
C MET A 19 4.24 4.21 3.84
N VAL A 20 3.96 3.13 3.09
CA VAL A 20 3.87 3.13 1.62
C VAL A 20 2.44 2.80 1.17
N HIS A 21 1.79 3.76 0.51
CA HIS A 21 0.40 3.62 0.06
C HIS A 21 0.24 2.62 -1.11
N GLY A 22 -1.01 2.28 -1.42
CA GLY A 22 -1.37 1.38 -2.53
C GLY A 22 -1.68 2.09 -3.86
N SER A 23 -2.34 1.36 -4.77
CA SER A 23 -2.80 1.86 -6.07
C SER A 23 -3.89 2.92 -5.90
N GLY A 24 -3.93 3.90 -6.81
CA GLY A 24 -4.97 4.94 -6.86
C GLY A 24 -4.95 5.94 -5.72
N LEU A 25 -3.95 5.89 -4.83
CA LEU A 25 -3.87 6.67 -3.60
C LEU A 25 -2.51 7.34 -3.45
N THR A 26 -2.32 8.12 -2.38
CA THR A 26 -1.07 8.80 -2.02
C THR A 26 -0.76 8.54 -0.54
N GLY A 27 0.27 9.20 0.01
CA GLY A 27 0.54 9.24 1.43
C GLY A 27 -0.65 9.65 2.30
N MET A 28 -1.66 10.33 1.71
CA MET A 28 -2.94 10.66 2.35
C MET A 28 -3.62 9.43 2.99
N SER A 29 -3.40 8.22 2.46
CA SER A 29 -3.94 6.97 3.04
C SER A 29 -3.58 6.75 4.51
N TRP A 30 -2.53 7.42 5.01
CA TRP A 30 -2.05 7.30 6.38
C TRP A 30 -2.32 8.53 7.23
N GLU A 31 -2.86 9.59 6.64
CA GLU A 31 -3.20 10.84 7.31
C GLU A 31 -4.66 10.79 7.79
N THR A 32 -5.28 11.95 8.05
CA THR A 32 -6.66 12.05 8.57
C THR A 32 -7.63 11.16 7.78
N THR A 33 -8.49 10.42 8.48
CA THR A 33 -9.47 9.55 7.82
C THR A 33 -10.51 10.38 7.06
N PRO A 34 -11.23 9.79 6.08
CA PRO A 34 -12.27 10.50 5.32
C PRO A 34 -13.36 11.16 6.17
N ASP A 35 -13.64 10.59 7.35
CA ASP A 35 -14.59 11.11 8.34
C ASP A 35 -13.95 12.02 9.41
N GLY A 36 -12.71 12.46 9.21
CA GLY A 36 -12.04 13.46 10.05
C GLY A 36 -11.36 12.92 11.31
N ARG A 37 -11.34 11.60 11.54
CA ARG A 37 -10.62 11.00 12.67
C ARG A 37 -9.10 10.98 12.44
N GLU A 38 -8.38 10.72 13.53
CA GLU A 38 -6.93 10.60 13.51
C GLU A 38 -6.45 9.44 12.62
N GLY A 39 -5.51 9.75 11.73
CA GLY A 39 -4.79 8.78 10.90
C GLY A 39 -3.63 8.09 11.59
N TRP A 40 -3.18 6.98 11.01
CA TRP A 40 -2.07 6.18 11.56
C TRP A 40 -0.76 6.95 11.64
N ALA A 41 -0.47 7.85 10.71
CA ALA A 41 0.76 8.64 10.74
C ALA A 41 0.82 9.52 12.00
N THR A 42 -0.29 10.17 12.36
CA THR A 42 -0.40 10.97 13.60
C THR A 42 -0.39 10.06 14.82
N TYR A 43 -1.17 8.98 14.80
CA TYR A 43 -1.25 8.00 15.89
C TYR A 43 0.14 7.46 16.27
N PHE A 44 0.89 6.90 15.31
CA PHE A 44 2.22 6.34 15.58
C PHE A 44 3.23 7.41 16.01
N THR A 45 3.14 8.63 15.46
CA THR A 45 3.99 9.75 15.91
C THR A 45 3.73 10.06 17.38
N ARG A 46 2.46 10.16 17.80
CA ARG A 46 2.08 10.39 19.21
C ARG A 46 2.52 9.26 20.14
N HIS A 47 2.68 8.05 19.61
CA HIS A 47 3.20 6.88 20.32
C HIS A 47 4.73 6.75 20.25
N GLY A 48 5.45 7.82 19.89
CA GLY A 48 6.90 7.90 20.03
C GLY A 48 7.70 7.27 18.89
N PHE A 49 7.07 6.94 17.76
CA PHE A 49 7.75 6.53 16.54
C PHE A 49 8.14 7.75 15.70
N LYS A 50 9.31 7.68 15.06
CA LYS A 50 9.59 8.49 13.86
C LYS A 50 8.78 7.90 12.70
N VAL A 51 8.01 8.73 12.01
CA VAL A 51 7.12 8.27 10.92
C VAL A 51 7.50 8.95 9.62
N TYR A 52 7.60 8.17 8.54
CA TYR A 52 7.91 8.60 7.19
C TYR A 52 6.78 8.15 6.26
N VAL A 53 5.97 9.10 5.80
CA VAL A 53 4.88 8.87 4.84
C VAL A 53 5.40 9.24 3.46
N VAL A 54 5.29 8.33 2.50
CA VAL A 54 5.84 8.53 1.16
C VAL A 54 4.75 8.67 0.10
N ASP A 55 5.04 9.45 -0.94
CA ASP A 55 4.45 9.23 -2.26
C ASP A 55 5.51 8.57 -3.12
N PHE A 56 5.28 7.32 -3.53
CA PHE A 56 6.24 6.62 -4.39
C PHE A 56 6.30 7.25 -5.80
N PRO A 57 7.39 7.04 -6.57
CA PRO A 57 7.53 7.61 -7.91
C PRO A 57 6.33 7.34 -8.83
N GLY A 58 5.89 8.35 -9.59
CA GLY A 58 4.70 8.28 -10.44
C GLY A 58 3.39 8.62 -9.74
N ARG A 59 3.40 9.05 -8.48
CA ARG A 59 2.21 9.33 -7.68
C ARG A 59 2.30 10.63 -6.90
N GLY A 60 1.19 11.37 -6.82
CA GLY A 60 1.05 12.54 -5.95
C GLY A 60 2.16 13.56 -6.15
N ARG A 61 2.88 13.88 -5.06
CA ARG A 61 4.00 14.85 -5.08
C ARG A 61 5.26 14.30 -5.76
N ALA A 62 5.34 12.99 -5.98
CA ALA A 62 6.38 12.35 -6.78
C ALA A 62 5.82 12.03 -8.16
N GLY A 63 5.56 13.07 -8.96
CA GLY A 63 4.80 13.02 -10.21
C GLY A 63 5.23 11.98 -11.25
N PHE A 64 4.42 11.86 -12.30
CA PHE A 64 4.56 10.87 -13.37
C PHE A 64 5.30 11.43 -14.61
N ASN A 65 5.72 10.54 -15.51
CA ASN A 65 6.43 10.91 -16.73
C ASN A 65 5.43 11.32 -17.82
N VAL A 66 5.40 12.61 -18.16
CA VAL A 66 4.52 13.17 -19.20
C VAL A 66 5.06 12.96 -20.62
N THR A 67 6.30 12.49 -20.79
CA THR A 67 6.98 12.40 -22.09
C THR A 67 6.19 11.59 -23.12
N PRO A 68 5.69 10.37 -22.82
CA PRO A 68 4.93 9.60 -23.81
C PRO A 68 3.62 10.29 -24.25
N ILE A 69 2.97 11.03 -23.36
CA ILE A 69 1.74 11.78 -23.65
C ILE A 69 2.05 12.97 -24.57
N ASN A 70 3.11 13.72 -24.26
CA ASN A 70 3.56 14.83 -25.08
C ASN A 70 4.04 14.38 -26.45
N GLN A 71 4.74 13.24 -26.52
CA GLN A 71 5.18 12.63 -27.77
C GLN A 71 3.98 12.29 -28.65
N ALA A 72 2.98 11.60 -28.10
CA ALA A 72 1.76 11.24 -28.84
C ALA A 72 1.02 12.48 -29.37
N LYS A 73 0.96 13.55 -28.58
CA LYS A 73 0.41 14.84 -29.03
C LYS A 73 1.23 15.45 -30.16
N PHE A 74 2.56 15.41 -30.10
CA PHE A 74 3.42 15.99 -31.12
C PHE A 74 3.39 15.20 -32.43
N THR A 75 3.44 13.87 -32.37
CA THR A 75 3.44 12.99 -33.54
C THR A 75 2.07 12.69 -34.10
N GLN A 76 0.99 13.08 -33.38
CA GLN A 76 -0.38 12.70 -33.70
C GLN A 76 -0.57 11.17 -33.75
N ASP A 77 0.20 10.43 -32.95
CA ASP A 77 0.16 8.97 -32.85
C ASP A 77 -0.06 8.55 -31.39
N VAL A 78 -1.22 7.95 -31.12
CA VAL A 78 -1.61 7.53 -29.77
C VAL A 78 -1.14 6.12 -29.41
N SER A 79 -0.48 5.40 -30.32
CA SER A 79 -0.06 4.01 -30.11
C SER A 79 0.88 3.83 -28.92
N GLY A 80 1.67 4.86 -28.58
CA GLY A 80 2.58 4.87 -27.44
C GLY A 80 2.02 5.50 -26.16
N GLN A 81 0.72 5.83 -26.10
CA GLN A 81 0.16 6.44 -24.90
C GLN A 81 0.07 5.45 -23.73
N PRO A 82 0.44 5.87 -22.51
CA PRO A 82 0.35 5.01 -21.34
C PRO A 82 -1.10 4.86 -20.90
N SER A 83 -1.45 3.68 -20.40
CA SER A 83 -2.72 3.48 -19.72
C SER A 83 -2.67 4.12 -18.33
N LEU A 84 -3.48 5.16 -18.15
CA LEU A 84 -3.67 5.86 -16.87
C LEU A 84 -5.06 5.51 -16.34
N SER A 85 -5.10 4.74 -15.26
CA SER A 85 -6.35 4.36 -14.60
C SER A 85 -6.55 5.11 -13.29
N ARG A 86 -7.80 5.41 -12.96
CA ARG A 86 -8.25 5.84 -11.64
C ARG A 86 -9.42 4.96 -11.24
N THR A 87 -9.41 4.46 -10.01
CA THR A 87 -10.50 3.64 -9.48
C THR A 87 -11.72 4.53 -9.20
N GLY A 88 -12.84 4.24 -9.85
CA GLY A 88 -14.14 4.85 -9.55
C GLY A 88 -14.72 4.33 -8.23
N LEU A 89 -15.70 5.03 -7.66
CA LEU A 89 -16.22 4.72 -6.34
C LEU A 89 -16.96 3.36 -6.31
N GLU A 90 -17.69 3.02 -7.36
CA GLU A 90 -18.39 1.74 -7.53
C GLU A 90 -17.39 0.57 -7.54
N SER A 91 -16.31 0.73 -8.32
CA SER A 91 -15.22 -0.25 -8.35
C SER A 91 -14.50 -0.35 -7.00
N ALA A 92 -14.28 0.78 -6.33
CA ALA A 92 -13.68 0.84 -5.01
C ALA A 92 -14.56 0.17 -3.94
N TRP A 93 -15.88 0.33 -4.01
CA TRP A 93 -16.82 -0.26 -3.06
C TRP A 93 -16.67 -1.79 -2.98
N ILE A 94 -16.64 -2.44 -4.14
CA ILE A 94 -16.47 -3.89 -4.23
C ILE A 94 -15.02 -4.27 -3.89
N ALA A 95 -14.03 -3.59 -4.48
CA ALA A 95 -12.61 -3.92 -4.32
C ALA A 95 -12.07 -3.69 -2.89
N PHE A 96 -12.58 -2.70 -2.17
CA PHE A 96 -12.21 -2.42 -0.79
C PHE A 96 -13.11 -3.11 0.23
N ARG A 97 -13.97 -4.01 -0.28
CA ARG A 97 -14.82 -4.91 0.49
C ARG A 97 -15.78 -4.16 1.43
N MET A 98 -16.29 -3.05 0.94
CA MET A 98 -17.38 -2.32 1.58
C MET A 98 -18.71 -3.07 1.38
N GLY A 99 -18.88 -3.73 0.24
CA GLY A 99 -20.08 -4.45 -0.11
C GLY A 99 -19.95 -5.42 -1.29
N PRO A 100 -20.93 -6.33 -1.50
CA PRO A 100 -20.90 -7.29 -2.61
C PRO A 100 -21.35 -6.69 -3.95
N SER A 101 -22.06 -5.57 -3.93
CA SER A 101 -22.55 -4.82 -5.08
C SER A 101 -22.58 -3.33 -4.77
N ASP A 102 -22.71 -2.51 -5.80
CA ASP A 102 -22.70 -1.05 -5.70
C ASP A 102 -23.56 -0.54 -4.55
N PHE A 103 -22.90 0.10 -3.58
CA PHE A 103 -23.50 0.80 -2.45
C PHE A 103 -24.38 -0.03 -1.51
N VAL A 104 -24.40 -1.37 -1.66
CA VAL A 104 -24.99 -2.28 -0.69
C VAL A 104 -23.88 -2.70 0.28
N PRO A 105 -23.93 -2.34 1.56
CA PRO A 105 -22.86 -2.60 2.52
C PRO A 105 -22.89 -4.06 3.00
N PHE A 106 -21.72 -4.61 3.34
CA PHE A 106 -21.68 -5.82 4.16
C PHE A 106 -22.12 -5.51 5.60
N PRO A 107 -22.84 -6.43 6.27
CA PRO A 107 -23.13 -6.28 7.69
C PRO A 107 -21.86 -6.07 8.52
N GLY A 108 -21.85 -5.07 9.40
CA GLY A 108 -20.73 -4.81 10.32
C GLY A 108 -19.48 -4.18 9.67
N VAL A 109 -19.54 -3.78 8.39
CA VAL A 109 -18.45 -3.06 7.72
C VAL A 109 -18.04 -1.82 8.53
N GLN A 110 -16.73 -1.62 8.66
CA GLN A 110 -16.14 -0.54 9.49
C GLN A 110 -15.70 0.68 8.65
N ALA A 111 -15.98 0.67 7.34
CA ALA A 111 -15.70 1.79 6.46
C ALA A 111 -16.69 2.93 6.74
N PRO A 112 -16.24 4.15 7.05
CA PRO A 112 -17.14 5.24 7.45
C PRO A 112 -18.04 5.71 6.29
N GLU A 113 -17.67 5.43 5.04
CA GLU A 113 -18.48 5.66 3.85
C GLU A 113 -19.68 4.69 3.76
N ALA A 114 -19.67 3.60 4.53
CA ALA A 114 -20.71 2.58 4.53
C ALA A 114 -21.58 2.68 5.79
N THR A 115 -22.85 3.04 5.60
CA THR A 115 -23.88 3.05 6.66
C THR A 115 -24.64 1.73 6.68
N ALA A 116 -25.54 1.53 7.65
CA ALA A 116 -26.42 0.36 7.68
C ALA A 116 -27.36 0.25 6.46
N THR A 117 -27.64 1.37 5.77
CA THR A 117 -28.63 1.44 4.68
C THR A 117 -28.04 1.79 3.32
N GLY A 118 -26.72 1.97 3.22
CA GLY A 118 -26.06 2.32 1.96
C GLY A 118 -24.87 3.25 2.13
N LEU A 119 -24.57 4.00 1.07
CA LEU A 119 -23.46 4.97 1.03
C LEU A 119 -23.76 6.20 1.91
N ASN A 120 -22.77 6.64 2.71
CA ASN A 120 -22.72 8.00 3.21
C ASN A 120 -22.04 8.88 2.15
N GLU A 121 -22.82 9.66 1.41
CA GLU A 121 -22.33 10.45 0.28
C GLU A 121 -21.28 11.49 0.67
N GLU A 122 -21.43 12.17 1.81
CA GLU A 122 -20.50 13.20 2.27
C GLU A 122 -19.11 12.61 2.56
N ILE A 123 -19.07 11.50 3.30
CA ILE A 123 -17.79 10.82 3.62
C ILE A 123 -17.24 10.14 2.37
N ALA A 124 -18.10 9.58 1.51
CA ALA A 124 -17.68 8.98 0.25
C ALA A 124 -17.08 9.99 -0.73
N GLU A 125 -17.53 11.25 -0.69
CA GLU A 125 -16.92 12.34 -1.44
C GLU A 125 -15.49 12.59 -0.95
N GLN A 126 -15.28 12.68 0.37
CA GLN A 126 -13.93 12.83 0.96
C GLN A 126 -13.03 11.62 0.60
N PHE A 127 -13.57 10.41 0.71
CA PHE A 127 -12.87 9.19 0.33
C PHE A 127 -12.50 9.19 -1.17
N SER A 128 -13.40 9.62 -2.03
CA SER A 128 -13.17 9.70 -3.48
C SER A 128 -12.16 10.79 -3.83
N ALA A 129 -12.18 11.91 -3.11
CA ALA A 129 -11.28 13.05 -3.33
C ALA A 129 -9.81 12.69 -3.09
N GLN A 130 -9.53 11.68 -2.25
CA GLN A 130 -8.16 11.20 -2.05
C GLN A 130 -7.62 10.37 -3.24
N GLY A 131 -8.52 9.90 -4.12
CA GLY A 131 -8.19 9.01 -5.22
C GLY A 131 -7.54 9.75 -6.40
N VAL A 132 -6.37 9.29 -6.83
CA VAL A 132 -5.57 9.88 -7.92
C VAL A 132 -5.27 8.85 -9.02
N PRO A 133 -4.93 9.27 -10.26
CA PRO A 133 -4.52 8.34 -11.30
C PRO A 133 -3.24 7.56 -10.96
N ASN A 134 -3.14 6.33 -11.45
CA ASN A 134 -1.94 5.48 -11.38
C ASN A 134 -0.87 5.96 -12.38
N GLY A 135 -0.19 7.07 -12.08
CA GLY A 135 0.85 7.63 -12.96
C GLY A 135 2.16 6.82 -13.00
N GLU A 136 2.37 5.86 -12.09
CA GLU A 136 3.54 5.00 -12.09
C GLU A 136 3.64 4.09 -13.32
N SER A 137 2.53 3.91 -14.06
CA SER A 137 2.52 3.18 -15.35
C SER A 137 3.33 3.89 -16.44
N THR A 138 3.66 5.17 -16.24
CA THR A 138 4.43 5.98 -17.21
C THR A 138 5.94 5.94 -16.97
N LEU A 139 6.39 5.32 -15.88
CA LEU A 139 7.79 5.34 -15.50
C LEU A 139 8.65 4.50 -16.44
N ASP A 140 9.84 5.01 -16.72
CA ASP A 140 10.92 4.31 -17.41
C ASP A 140 12.23 4.54 -16.62
N PRO A 141 12.83 3.50 -16.00
CA PRO A 141 12.36 2.11 -15.94
C PRO A 141 11.01 1.94 -15.24
N VAL A 142 10.32 0.83 -15.52
CA VAL A 142 8.99 0.51 -14.98
C VAL A 142 8.92 0.55 -13.45
N SER A 143 7.71 0.75 -12.91
CA SER A 143 7.48 0.94 -11.47
C SER A 143 7.97 -0.22 -10.59
N SER A 144 7.96 -1.47 -11.08
CA SER A 144 8.50 -2.63 -10.36
C SER A 144 10.00 -2.59 -10.13
N VAL A 145 10.73 -1.69 -10.80
CA VAL A 145 12.15 -1.40 -10.60
C VAL A 145 12.31 -0.06 -9.86
N THR A 146 11.64 0.98 -10.35
CA THR A 146 11.83 2.36 -9.86
C THR A 146 11.30 2.57 -8.44
N VAL A 147 10.16 1.96 -8.08
CA VAL A 147 9.59 2.11 -6.73
C VAL A 147 10.46 1.40 -5.68
N PRO A 148 10.85 0.12 -5.83
CA PRO A 148 11.76 -0.53 -4.88
C PRO A 148 13.09 0.20 -4.72
N ALA A 149 13.71 0.65 -5.82
CA ALA A 149 14.96 1.41 -5.76
C ALA A 149 14.82 2.72 -4.95
N SER A 150 13.64 3.35 -5.00
CA SER A 150 13.38 4.54 -4.19
C SER A 150 13.19 4.23 -2.70
N ILE A 151 12.61 3.07 -2.37
CA ILE A 151 12.50 2.57 -0.99
C ILE A 151 13.90 2.22 -0.46
N ASP A 152 14.71 1.51 -1.25
CA ASP A 152 16.11 1.21 -0.95
C ASP A 152 16.89 2.49 -0.63
N ALA A 153 16.77 3.53 -1.45
CA ALA A 153 17.46 4.80 -1.22
C ALA A 153 17.02 5.49 0.10
N LEU A 154 15.75 5.34 0.49
CA LEU A 154 15.29 5.85 1.79
C LEU A 154 15.86 5.01 2.95
N LEU A 155 15.85 3.68 2.84
CA LEU A 155 16.45 2.78 3.82
C LEU A 155 17.95 3.05 3.98
N ASP A 156 18.68 3.23 2.88
CA ASP A 156 20.11 3.57 2.89
C ASP A 156 20.36 4.90 3.62
N LYS A 157 19.43 5.85 3.48
CA LYS A 157 19.54 7.18 4.10
C LYS A 157 19.22 7.19 5.60
N ILE A 158 18.18 6.48 6.04
CA ILE A 158 17.68 6.56 7.43
C ILE A 158 18.03 5.33 8.28
N GLY A 159 18.60 4.30 7.64
CA GLY A 159 19.02 3.07 8.27
C GLY A 159 17.88 2.10 8.58
N PRO A 160 18.12 1.15 9.50
CA PRO A 160 17.17 0.09 9.81
C PRO A 160 15.79 0.60 10.20
N SER A 161 14.74 0.07 9.57
CA SER A 161 13.37 0.60 9.64
C SER A 161 12.29 -0.48 9.69
N ILE A 162 11.10 -0.11 10.15
CA ILE A 162 9.86 -0.86 9.96
C ILE A 162 9.27 -0.41 8.61
N LEU A 163 8.91 -1.36 7.75
CA LEU A 163 8.26 -1.07 6.48
C LEU A 163 6.80 -1.52 6.55
N MET A 164 5.88 -0.56 6.46
CA MET A 164 4.43 -0.78 6.49
C MET A 164 3.83 -0.41 5.13
N VAL A 165 3.20 -1.36 4.46
CA VAL A 165 2.71 -1.17 3.09
C VAL A 165 1.28 -1.63 2.93
N HIS A 166 0.59 -1.01 1.97
CA HIS A 166 -0.80 -1.31 1.66
C HIS A 166 -0.98 -1.75 0.20
N SER A 167 -1.79 -2.79 -0.01
CA SER A 167 -2.27 -3.22 -1.32
C SER A 167 -1.13 -3.34 -2.36
N GLN A 168 -1.16 -2.62 -3.48
CA GLN A 168 -0.17 -2.65 -4.56
C GLN A 168 1.29 -2.59 -4.08
N ALA A 169 1.59 -1.86 -3.00
CA ALA A 169 2.95 -1.68 -2.51
C ALA A 169 3.57 -2.95 -1.89
N GLY A 170 2.79 -4.02 -1.69
CA GLY A 170 3.30 -5.32 -1.22
C GLY A 170 4.51 -5.82 -2.00
N THR A 171 4.33 -6.02 -3.30
CA THR A 171 5.40 -6.54 -4.17
C THR A 171 6.57 -5.57 -4.31
N PHE A 172 6.32 -4.25 -4.23
CA PHE A 172 7.41 -3.27 -4.22
C PHE A 172 8.28 -3.39 -2.96
N ALA A 173 7.65 -3.61 -1.81
CA ALA A 173 8.36 -3.81 -0.56
C ALA A 173 9.07 -5.16 -0.49
N ASP A 174 8.49 -6.23 -1.03
CA ASP A 174 9.17 -7.53 -1.16
C ASP A 174 10.49 -7.39 -1.94
N ASN A 175 10.48 -6.61 -3.01
CA ASN A 175 11.68 -6.30 -3.79
C ASN A 175 12.67 -5.44 -3.01
N ALA A 176 12.21 -4.47 -2.21
CA ALA A 176 13.08 -3.66 -1.37
C ALA A 176 13.72 -4.47 -0.23
N VAL A 177 13.00 -5.44 0.36
CA VAL A 177 13.55 -6.40 1.33
C VAL A 177 14.68 -7.21 0.69
N ALA A 178 14.49 -7.67 -0.54
CA ALA A 178 15.53 -8.36 -1.31
C ALA A 178 16.72 -7.45 -1.65
N GLY A 179 16.47 -6.18 -1.95
CA GLY A 179 17.48 -5.19 -2.33
C GLY A 179 18.33 -4.69 -1.17
N ARG A 180 17.78 -4.61 0.04
CA ARG A 180 18.49 -4.22 1.27
C ARG A 180 18.25 -5.19 2.43
N PRO A 181 18.72 -6.45 2.33
CA PRO A 181 18.57 -7.42 3.40
C PRO A 181 19.14 -6.87 4.70
N GLY A 182 18.38 -6.99 5.79
CA GLY A 182 18.80 -6.54 7.10
C GLY A 182 18.53 -5.06 7.42
N LEU A 183 18.15 -4.21 6.45
CA LEU A 183 17.66 -2.86 6.76
C LEU A 183 16.17 -2.85 7.11
N VAL A 184 15.37 -3.79 6.60
CA VAL A 184 13.99 -3.97 7.07
C VAL A 184 14.00 -4.84 8.33
N LYS A 185 13.60 -4.26 9.47
CA LYS A 185 13.59 -4.93 10.78
C LYS A 185 12.20 -5.42 11.20
N MET A 186 11.16 -4.98 10.51
CA MET A 186 9.83 -5.53 10.58
C MET A 186 9.11 -5.18 9.28
N MET A 187 8.36 -6.13 8.74
CA MET A 187 7.54 -5.94 7.56
C MET A 187 6.08 -6.07 7.93
N ILE A 188 5.26 -5.07 7.60
CA ILE A 188 3.82 -5.05 7.88
C ILE A 188 3.07 -4.88 6.55
N HIS A 189 2.43 -5.96 6.12
CA HIS A 189 1.58 -5.99 4.95
C HIS A 189 0.13 -5.80 5.37
N VAL A 190 -0.43 -4.63 5.07
CA VAL A 190 -1.87 -4.38 5.19
C VAL A 190 -2.50 -4.75 3.86
N GLU A 191 -3.18 -5.89 3.80
CA GLU A 191 -3.92 -6.38 2.62
C GLU A 191 -3.14 -6.26 1.30
N SER A 192 -1.85 -6.51 1.42
CA SER A 192 -0.89 -6.25 0.35
C SER A 192 -1.09 -7.18 -0.83
N ASN A 193 -0.55 -6.80 -1.98
CA ASN A 193 -0.36 -7.73 -3.07
C ASN A 193 0.79 -8.66 -2.72
N CYS A 194 0.48 -9.88 -2.32
CA CYS A 194 1.44 -10.91 -1.93
C CYS A 194 1.73 -11.83 -3.12
N GLY A 195 2.18 -11.25 -4.24
CA GLY A 195 2.56 -12.03 -5.42
C GLY A 195 3.62 -13.09 -5.10
N ALA A 196 3.90 -13.97 -6.06
CA ALA A 196 4.96 -14.97 -5.87
C ALA A 196 6.29 -14.30 -5.51
N LEU A 197 6.81 -14.60 -4.32
CA LEU A 197 8.07 -14.06 -3.85
C LEU A 197 9.23 -14.61 -4.70
N SER A 198 10.17 -13.74 -5.05
CA SER A 198 11.41 -14.17 -5.69
C SER A 198 12.27 -14.98 -4.70
N ALA A 199 13.16 -15.84 -5.22
CA ALA A 199 14.11 -16.57 -4.39
C ALA A 199 14.98 -15.62 -3.53
N ALA A 200 15.35 -14.46 -4.09
CA ALA A 200 16.08 -13.43 -3.37
C ALA A 200 15.26 -12.83 -2.21
N ALA A 201 13.98 -12.53 -2.42
CA ALA A 201 13.09 -12.05 -1.36
C ALA A 201 12.93 -13.09 -0.25
N ILE A 202 12.68 -14.36 -0.60
CA ILE A 202 12.58 -15.46 0.38
C ILE A 202 13.86 -15.57 1.21
N ALA A 203 15.03 -15.52 0.57
CA ALA A 203 16.31 -15.56 1.28
C ALA A 203 16.51 -14.34 2.19
N ALA A 204 16.14 -13.15 1.74
CA ALA A 204 16.26 -11.91 2.50
C ALA A 204 15.33 -11.87 3.72
N TYR A 205 14.13 -12.47 3.62
CA TYR A 205 13.17 -12.53 4.72
C TYR A 205 13.67 -13.29 5.96
N LYS A 206 14.71 -14.14 5.83
CA LYS A 206 15.42 -14.73 6.99
C LYS A 206 16.04 -13.68 7.92
N GLN A 207 16.36 -12.50 7.38
CA GLN A 207 16.95 -11.39 8.12
C GLN A 207 15.93 -10.40 8.67
N VAL A 208 14.64 -10.62 8.39
CA VAL A 208 13.53 -9.80 8.92
C VAL A 208 12.94 -10.53 10.13
N PRO A 209 13.16 -10.02 11.36
CA PRO A 209 12.76 -10.71 12.58
C PRO A 209 11.26 -11.03 12.68
N ASN A 210 10.41 -10.17 12.11
CA ASN A 210 8.96 -10.33 12.11
C ASN A 210 8.35 -9.80 10.81
N VAL A 211 7.59 -10.66 10.12
CA VAL A 211 6.74 -10.31 8.98
C VAL A 211 5.29 -10.52 9.38
N LEU A 212 4.47 -9.49 9.28
CA LEU A 212 3.07 -9.51 9.66
C LEU A 212 2.21 -9.22 8.43
N TYR A 213 1.35 -10.16 8.06
CA TYR A 213 0.26 -9.95 7.11
C TYR A 213 -1.03 -9.71 7.89
N ILE A 214 -1.72 -8.61 7.57
CA ILE A 214 -2.99 -8.23 8.16
C ILE A 214 -4.05 -8.28 7.07
N HIS A 215 -5.11 -9.06 7.31
CA HIS A 215 -6.33 -9.05 6.51
C HIS A 215 -7.53 -8.78 7.41
N GLY A 216 -8.39 -7.86 6.97
CA GLY A 216 -9.69 -7.61 7.58
C GLY A 216 -10.74 -8.63 7.16
N ASP A 217 -12.00 -8.26 7.33
CA ASP A 217 -13.14 -9.13 7.08
C ASP A 217 -13.70 -9.00 5.65
N ASN A 218 -14.85 -9.62 5.42
CA ASN A 218 -15.60 -9.66 4.15
C ASN A 218 -14.78 -10.24 3.00
N VAL A 219 -13.81 -11.10 3.31
CA VAL A 219 -12.95 -11.77 2.34
C VAL A 219 -13.71 -12.89 1.62
N VAL A 220 -14.54 -13.64 2.36
CA VAL A 220 -15.37 -14.71 1.82
C VAL A 220 -16.63 -14.11 1.22
N GLY A 221 -16.98 -14.50 0.00
CA GLY A 221 -18.17 -14.00 -0.70
C GLY A 221 -17.97 -12.66 -1.44
N ASN A 222 -16.83 -12.00 -1.28
CA ASN A 222 -16.49 -10.84 -2.09
C ASN A 222 -16.00 -11.26 -3.49
N PRO A 223 -16.53 -10.70 -4.58
CA PRO A 223 -16.18 -11.10 -5.94
C PRO A 223 -14.85 -10.51 -6.44
N ALA A 224 -14.29 -9.51 -5.76
CA ALA A 224 -13.04 -8.89 -6.16
C ALA A 224 -11.81 -9.75 -5.83
N SER A 225 -10.77 -9.56 -6.64
CA SER A 225 -9.46 -10.18 -6.45
C SER A 225 -8.81 -9.88 -5.09
N THR A 226 -9.22 -8.79 -4.43
CA THR A 226 -8.80 -8.34 -3.09
C THR A 226 -9.49 -9.08 -1.94
N GLY A 227 -10.49 -9.92 -2.24
CA GLY A 227 -11.10 -10.87 -1.31
C GLY A 227 -10.29 -12.17 -1.20
N GLN A 228 -10.98 -13.31 -1.30
CA GLN A 228 -10.38 -14.64 -1.11
C GLN A 228 -9.13 -14.92 -1.96
N PRO A 229 -9.05 -14.53 -3.25
CA PRO A 229 -7.84 -14.75 -4.04
C PRO A 229 -6.61 -14.09 -3.42
N ARG A 230 -6.73 -12.86 -2.90
CA ARG A 230 -5.60 -12.17 -2.26
C ARG A 230 -5.18 -12.84 -0.96
N LEU A 231 -6.14 -13.24 -0.13
CA LEU A 231 -5.84 -13.96 1.11
C LEU A 231 -5.10 -15.28 0.84
N THR A 232 -5.48 -16.01 -0.21
CA THR A 232 -4.78 -17.23 -0.63
C THR A 232 -3.33 -16.94 -1.01
N LEU A 233 -3.08 -15.88 -1.78
CA LEU A 233 -1.72 -15.47 -2.15
C LEU A 233 -0.87 -15.09 -0.93
N CYS A 234 -1.42 -14.31 0.01
CA CYS A 234 -0.70 -13.92 1.22
C CYS A 234 -0.43 -15.10 2.15
N THR A 235 -1.36 -16.05 2.25
CA THR A 235 -1.14 -17.33 2.96
C THR A 235 0.02 -18.12 2.34
N ALA A 236 0.08 -18.19 1.00
CA ALA A 236 1.17 -18.87 0.29
C ALA A 236 2.51 -18.17 0.50
N ALA A 237 2.57 -16.84 0.44
CA ALA A 237 3.79 -16.07 0.70
C ALA A 237 4.28 -16.28 2.15
N GLN A 238 3.38 -16.20 3.13
CA GLN A 238 3.68 -16.49 4.53
C GLN A 238 4.22 -17.92 4.72
N THR A 239 3.60 -18.91 4.08
CA THR A 239 4.06 -20.31 4.11
C THR A 239 5.46 -20.44 3.50
N ALA A 240 5.73 -19.80 2.36
CA ALA A 240 7.03 -19.85 1.70
C ALA A 240 8.15 -19.22 2.55
N ILE A 241 7.87 -18.08 3.19
CA ILE A 241 8.83 -17.44 4.11
C ILE A 241 9.16 -18.37 5.28
N ASN A 242 8.15 -18.99 5.90
CA ASN A 242 8.34 -19.88 7.04
C ASN A 242 9.05 -21.19 6.66
N ALA A 243 8.72 -21.77 5.51
CA ALA A 243 9.39 -22.97 5.00
C ALA A 243 10.89 -22.71 4.73
N ALA A 244 11.25 -21.48 4.40
CA ALA A 244 12.64 -21.06 4.25
C ALA A 244 13.32 -20.65 5.57
N GLY A 245 12.66 -20.77 6.73
CA GLY A 245 13.22 -20.41 8.04
C GLY A 245 13.08 -18.94 8.44
N GLY A 246 12.28 -18.16 7.71
CA GLY A 246 11.83 -16.83 8.14
C GLY A 246 10.72 -16.89 9.20
N ARG A 247 10.23 -15.72 9.61
CA ARG A 247 9.17 -15.59 10.63
C ARG A 247 8.04 -14.70 10.14
N ALA A 248 7.04 -15.34 9.52
CA ALA A 248 5.85 -14.69 8.99
C ALA A 248 4.58 -15.17 9.69
N THR A 249 3.77 -14.22 10.12
CA THR A 249 2.44 -14.45 10.71
C THR A 249 1.39 -13.78 9.83
N LEU A 250 0.28 -14.48 9.61
CA LEU A 250 -0.90 -13.91 8.98
C LEU A 250 -2.02 -13.83 10.01
N ASN A 251 -2.49 -12.61 10.28
CA ASN A 251 -3.61 -12.36 11.15
C ASN A 251 -4.86 -12.02 10.34
N ARG A 252 -5.96 -12.72 10.62
CA ARG A 252 -7.30 -12.40 10.16
C ARG A 252 -8.06 -11.80 11.33
N ASN A 253 -8.16 -10.48 11.38
CA ASN A 253 -9.03 -9.85 12.36
C ASN A 253 -10.47 -10.05 11.87
N ARG A 254 -11.23 -10.92 12.54
CA ARG A 254 -12.70 -10.94 12.44
C ARG A 254 -13.22 -9.91 13.43
N PHE A 255 -13.95 -8.92 12.95
CA PHE A 255 -14.63 -7.92 13.77
C PHE A 255 -16.11 -8.23 13.83
#